data_AF-A0A8C5SYF5-F1
#
_entry.id   AF-A0A8C5SYF5-F1
#
_cell.length_a   1.000
_cell.length_b   1.000
_cell.length_c   1.000
_cell.angle_alpha   90.00
_cell.angle_beta   90.00
_cell.angle_gamma   90.00
#
_symmetry.space_group_name_H-M   'P 1'
#
loop_
_entity.id
_entity.type
_entity.pdbx_description
1 polymer ?
#
loop_
_entity_poly.entity_id
_entity_poly.type
_entity_poly.pdbx_seq_one_letter_code
_entity_poly.pdbx_strand_id
1 'polypeptide(L)'
;MSFSQDKQDEITSKLADLHLEKYNFPVEIMICLPNGTVVHHINANYFLDITSMKPEEVESSIFSFSSSFEDPSTATYLQFLKEGLQKAKSYLP
;
A
#
# COMPACT_ATOMS: atom_id res chain seq x y z
N MET A 1 -18.60 33.74 -30.27
CA MET A 1 -19.02 32.32 -30.16
C MET A 1 -17.92 31.58 -29.42
N SER A 2 -17.99 31.48 -28.09
CA SER A 2 -16.97 30.84 -27.23
C SER A 2 -17.50 29.63 -26.44
N PHE A 3 -18.77 29.25 -26.63
CA PHE A 3 -19.49 28.22 -25.87
C PHE A 3 -18.96 26.77 -26.02
N SER A 4 -17.94 26.54 -26.84
CA SER A 4 -17.41 25.19 -27.12
C SER A 4 -16.28 24.78 -26.17
N GLN A 5 -15.48 25.75 -25.69
CA GLN A 5 -14.31 25.47 -24.85
C GLN A 5 -14.74 25.16 -23.41
N ASP A 6 -15.59 26.00 -22.82
CA ASP A 6 -16.05 25.84 -21.43
C ASP A 6 -16.75 24.49 -21.19
N LYS A 7 -17.54 24.02 -22.17
CA LYS A 7 -18.20 22.70 -22.10
C LYS A 7 -17.20 21.55 -22.18
N GLN A 8 -16.14 21.71 -22.96
CA GLN A 8 -15.12 20.69 -23.12
C GLN A 8 -14.23 20.61 -21.87
N ASP A 9 -13.96 21.75 -21.23
CA ASP A 9 -13.25 21.81 -19.95
C ASP A 9 -14.08 21.18 -18.83
N GLU A 10 -15.39 21.41 -18.80
CA GLU A 10 -16.30 20.79 -17.81
C GLU A 10 -16.35 19.25 -17.97
N ILE A 11 -16.43 18.75 -19.21
CA ILE A 11 -16.36 17.31 -19.49
C ILE A 11 -15.00 16.74 -19.08
N THR A 12 -13.90 17.45 -19.37
CA THR A 12 -12.54 17.00 -19.05
C THR A 12 -12.31 16.94 -17.54
N SER A 13 -12.77 17.97 -16.80
CA SER A 13 -12.73 17.98 -15.34
C SER A 13 -13.45 16.76 -14.76
N LYS A 14 -14.67 16.49 -15.24
CA LYS A 14 -15.45 15.37 -14.74
C LYS A 14 -14.81 14.01 -15.03
N LEU A 15 -14.16 13.87 -16.19
CA LEU A 15 -13.39 12.67 -16.53
C LEU A 15 -12.15 12.51 -15.66
N ALA A 16 -11.46 13.61 -15.33
CA ALA A 16 -10.32 13.61 -14.43
C ALA A 16 -10.73 13.20 -13.01
N ASP A 17 -11.84 13.73 -12.50
CA ASP A 17 -12.39 13.35 -11.19
C ASP A 17 -12.72 11.85 -11.15
N LEU A 18 -13.41 11.33 -12.18
CA LEU A 18 -13.72 9.89 -12.29
C LEU A 18 -12.46 9.02 -12.38
N HIS A 19 -11.39 9.50 -13.00
CA HIS A 19 -10.10 8.80 -13.03
C HIS A 19 -9.44 8.81 -11.64
N LEU A 20 -9.45 9.94 -10.94
CA LEU A 20 -8.89 10.07 -9.60
C LEU A 20 -9.65 9.22 -8.58
N GLU A 21 -10.98 9.10 -8.71
CA GLU A 21 -11.81 8.20 -7.87
C GLU A 21 -11.38 6.74 -7.94
N LYS A 22 -10.80 6.30 -9.07
CA LYS A 22 -10.36 4.92 -9.30
C LYS A 22 -8.84 4.75 -9.29
N TYR A 23 -8.10 5.86 -9.22
CA TYR A 23 -6.66 5.81 -9.28
C TYR A 23 -6.10 5.20 -8.00
N ASN A 24 -5.45 4.05 -8.15
CA ASN A 24 -4.64 3.47 -7.09
C ASN A 24 -3.16 3.75 -7.42
N PHE A 25 -2.40 4.23 -6.43
CA PHE A 25 -1.00 4.53 -6.64
C PHE A 25 -0.28 3.22 -6.98
N PRO A 26 0.39 3.11 -8.15
CA PRO A 26 0.84 1.83 -8.69
C PRO A 26 2.10 1.30 -8.00
N VAL A 27 2.59 1.99 -6.97
CA VAL A 27 3.81 1.61 -6.28
C VAL A 27 3.49 0.48 -5.32
N GLU A 28 4.24 -0.62 -5.48
CA GLU A 28 4.16 -1.79 -4.62
C GLU A 28 5.55 -2.18 -4.13
N ILE A 29 5.60 -2.73 -2.91
CA ILE A 29 6.77 -3.42 -2.38
C ILE A 29 6.53 -4.91 -2.56
N MET A 30 7.49 -5.64 -3.12
CA MET A 30 7.33 -7.03 -3.52
C MET A 30 8.48 -7.90 -3.01
N ILE A 31 8.15 -9.14 -2.66
CA ILE A 31 9.11 -10.22 -2.41
C ILE A 31 8.97 -11.22 -3.55
N CYS A 32 10.04 -11.38 -4.31
CA CYS A 32 10.07 -12.20 -5.51
C CYS A 32 11.16 -13.28 -5.41
N LEU A 33 10.86 -14.45 -5.96
CA LEU A 33 11.88 -15.47 -6.22
C LEU A 33 12.76 -15.04 -7.40
N PRO A 34 13.98 -15.59 -7.54
CA PRO A 34 14.87 -15.29 -8.68
C PRO A 34 14.26 -15.57 -10.06
N ASN A 35 13.27 -16.47 -10.13
CA ASN A 35 12.56 -16.79 -11.37
C ASN A 35 11.43 -15.81 -11.71
N GLY A 36 11.23 -14.74 -10.93
CA GLY A 36 10.20 -13.72 -11.15
C GLY A 36 8.85 -14.04 -10.51
N THR A 37 8.68 -15.16 -9.79
CA THR A 37 7.45 -15.45 -9.06
C THR A 37 7.27 -14.45 -7.91
N VAL A 38 6.14 -13.77 -7.88
CA VAL A 38 5.75 -12.87 -6.79
C VAL A 38 5.20 -13.73 -5.64
N VAL A 39 5.85 -13.67 -4.49
CA VAL A 39 5.47 -14.44 -3.29
C VAL A 39 4.59 -13.62 -2.37
N HIS A 40 4.90 -12.33 -2.26
CA HIS A 40 4.15 -11.41 -1.44
C HIS A 40 4.34 -9.99 -1.97
N HIS A 41 3.31 -9.16 -1.87
CA HIS A 41 3.36 -7.76 -2.26
C HIS A 41 2.42 -6.94 -1.36
N ILE A 42 2.71 -5.64 -1.26
CA ILE A 42 1.93 -4.66 -0.51
C ILE A 42 1.89 -3.36 -1.30
N ASN A 43 0.70 -2.77 -1.43
CA ASN A 43 0.52 -1.49 -2.11
C ASN A 43 0.98 -0.33 -1.20
N ALA A 44 1.61 0.68 -1.78
CA ALA A 44 2.12 1.83 -1.05
C ALA A 44 1.04 2.65 -0.34
N ASN A 45 -0.18 2.74 -0.89
CA ASN A 45 -1.28 3.43 -0.21
C ASN A 45 -1.62 2.76 1.13
N TYR A 46 -1.74 1.44 1.14
CA TYR A 46 -1.99 0.68 2.37
C TYR A 46 -0.84 0.82 3.38
N PHE A 47 0.41 0.83 2.89
CA PHE A 47 1.56 1.07 3.76
C PHE A 47 1.50 2.46 4.40
N LEU A 48 1.28 3.51 3.60
CA LEU A 48 1.19 4.89 4.09
C LEU A 48 0.04 5.11 5.07
N ASP A 49 -1.11 4.51 4.83
CA ASP A 49 -2.28 4.59 5.71
C ASP A 49 -1.95 4.05 7.11
N ILE A 50 -1.26 2.91 7.21
CA ILE A 50 -0.85 2.34 8.50
C ILE A 50 0.19 3.23 9.20
N THR A 51 1.16 3.77 8.47
CA THR A 51 2.16 4.67 9.07
C THR A 51 1.57 5.97 9.61
N SER A 52 0.39 6.35 9.11
CA SER A 52 -0.31 7.57 9.49
C SER A 52 -1.23 7.36 10.71
N MET A 53 -1.43 6.12 11.15
CA MET A 53 -2.25 5.81 12.33
C MET A 53 -1.53 6.22 13.61
N LYS A 54 -2.28 6.84 14.53
CA LYS A 54 -1.77 7.19 15.85
C LYS A 54 -1.62 5.91 16.69
N PRO A 55 -0.60 5.82 17.57
CA PRO A 55 -0.32 4.62 18.37
C PRO A 55 -1.51 4.12 19.21
N GLU A 56 -2.47 5.00 19.52
CA GLU A 56 -3.63 4.75 20.38
C GLU A 56 -4.62 3.70 19.83
N GLU A 57 -4.60 3.40 18.52
CA GLU A 57 -5.57 2.48 17.86
C GLU A 57 -5.03 1.06 17.63
N VAL A 58 -3.75 0.80 17.97
CA VAL A 58 -3.03 -0.45 17.64
C VAL A 58 -3.11 -1.50 18.76
N GLU A 59 -3.93 -1.30 19.79
CA GLU A 59 -3.92 -2.18 20.99
C GLU A 59 -4.63 -3.54 20.82
N SER A 60 -5.34 -3.83 19.73
CA SER A 60 -6.27 -4.96 19.73
C SER A 60 -5.88 -6.22 18.94
N SER A 61 -4.77 -6.27 18.17
CA SER A 61 -4.57 -7.46 17.32
C SER A 61 -3.18 -8.04 17.07
N ILE A 62 -2.04 -7.47 17.47
CA ILE A 62 -0.76 -8.01 16.97
C ILE A 62 0.32 -8.06 18.06
N PHE A 63 0.49 -9.26 18.63
CA PHE A 63 1.68 -9.79 19.34
C PHE A 63 2.59 -8.77 20.06
N SER A 64 2.65 -8.84 21.40
CA SER A 64 3.58 -8.06 22.24
C SER A 64 5.00 -7.98 21.66
N PHE A 65 5.36 -6.83 21.10
CA PHE A 65 6.73 -6.49 20.76
C PHE A 65 7.41 -5.82 21.96
N SER A 66 8.60 -6.31 22.28
CA SER A 66 9.41 -5.87 23.42
C SER A 66 9.86 -4.41 23.28
N SER A 67 9.29 -3.52 24.09
CA SER A 67 9.91 -2.35 24.74
C SER A 67 10.95 -1.50 23.97
N SER A 68 10.88 -1.41 22.66
CA SER A 68 11.66 -0.47 21.85
C SER A 68 10.70 0.21 20.90
N PHE A 69 10.76 1.52 20.92
CA PHE A 69 9.90 2.50 20.24
C PHE A 69 10.01 2.36 18.71
N GLU A 70 9.54 1.26 18.13
CA GLU A 70 9.46 1.09 16.68
C GLU A 70 8.23 1.83 16.17
N ASP A 71 8.44 2.68 15.17
CA ASP A 71 7.37 3.41 14.50
C ASP A 71 6.47 2.44 13.72
N PRO A 72 5.17 2.77 13.53
CA PRO A 72 4.22 1.86 12.87
C PRO A 72 4.66 1.37 11.48
N SER A 73 5.50 2.16 10.79
CA SER A 73 6.06 1.78 9.49
C SER A 73 7.02 0.62 9.58
N THR A 74 7.93 0.65 10.56
CA THR A 74 8.91 -0.41 10.79
C THR A 74 8.21 -1.69 11.22
N ALA A 75 7.24 -1.60 12.13
CA ALA A 75 6.45 -2.77 12.56
C ALA A 75 5.71 -3.42 11.37
N THR A 76 5.05 -2.61 10.54
CA THR A 76 4.34 -3.07 9.33
C THR A 76 5.29 -3.72 8.33
N TYR A 77 6.44 -3.08 8.08
CA TYR A 77 7.43 -3.60 7.16
C TYR A 77 8.02 -4.93 7.65
N LEU A 78 8.35 -5.04 8.94
CA LEU A 78 8.84 -6.28 9.54
C LEU A 78 7.81 -7.41 9.45
N GLN A 79 6.53 -7.10 9.67
CA GLN A 79 5.45 -8.07 9.50
C GLN A 79 5.32 -8.53 8.05
N PHE A 80 5.30 -7.61 7.09
CA PHE A 80 5.32 -7.91 5.66
C PHE A 80 6.49 -8.84 5.28
N LEU A 81 7.70 -8.53 5.76
CA LEU A 81 8.87 -9.38 5.53
C LEU A 81 8.71 -10.77 6.14
N LYS A 82 8.27 -10.87 7.40
CA LYS A 82 8.07 -12.17 8.06
C LYS A 82 7.07 -13.03 7.30
N GLU A 83 5.92 -12.48 6.92
CA GLU A 83 4.90 -13.19 6.16
C GLU A 83 5.42 -13.62 4.78
N GLY A 84 6.11 -12.74 4.07
CA GLY A 84 6.65 -13.03 2.76
C GLY A 84 7.73 -14.11 2.81
N LEU A 85 8.62 -14.08 3.80
CA LEU A 85 9.63 -15.12 4.00
C LEU A 85 9.01 -16.47 4.39
N GLN A 86 7.94 -16.48 5.20
CA GLN A 86 7.23 -17.72 5.53
C GLN A 86 6.54 -18.32 4.29
N LYS A 87 5.89 -17.49 3.46
CA LYS A 87 5.32 -17.92 2.18
C LYS A 87 6.41 -18.45 1.23
N ALA A 88 7.57 -17.78 1.18
CA ALA A 88 8.70 -18.17 0.33
C ALA A 88 9.25 -19.56 0.68
N LYS A 89 9.22 -19.99 1.95
CA LYS A 89 9.67 -21.32 2.37
C LYS A 89 8.97 -22.46 1.63
N SER A 90 7.71 -22.29 1.24
CA SER A 90 6.99 -23.32 0.46
C SER A 90 7.53 -23.53 -0.95
N TYR A 91 8.38 -22.62 -1.43
CA TYR A 91 9.05 -22.68 -2.74
C TYR A 91 10.54 -23.03 -2.64
N LEU A 92 11.08 -23.12 -1.43
CA LEU A 92 12.46 -23.50 -1.20
C LEU A 92 12.54 -25.03 -1.02
N PRO A 93 13.56 -25.68 -1.62
CA PRO A 93 13.77 -27.13 -1.51
C PRO A 93 14.15 -27.57 -0.09
#